data_AF-A0A1G0SYR5-F1
#
_entry.id   AF-A0A1G0SYR5-F1
#
_cell.length_a   1.000
_cell.length_b   1.000
_cell.length_c   1.000
_cell.angle_alpha   90.00
_cell.angle_beta   90.00
_cell.angle_gamma   90.00
#
_symmetry.space_group_name_H-M   'P 1'
#
loop_
_entity.id
_entity.type
_entity.pdbx_description
1 polymer ?
#
loop_
_entity_poly.entity_id
_entity_poly.type
_entity_poly.pdbx_seq_one_letter_code
_entity_poly.pdbx_strand_id
1 'polypeptide(L)'
;MKIGRNQPCPCKSGIKYKKCCGGPQKEQSRSFQPYPRQIPSEMHTITEHHKADELIRQQQQGLGKPIITTKFKDRQVVAVGNTIYHSPSWKTFPDFLSDYLKMTLGHEWGNNEIAKPLLERHPIMQWYDEYCRYQKKYMEIPGEIKSTPAVGVVYCYLGLAYNLYLLKHNVELQERFIKRLKNIGNFQGAYYELIVANCLIRAGFELTLEDETDESSKHCEFAAISKGTGKKYWVEAKMRGVAGFLGKSDKDGTKDSDPTCMLSKHVNGALKKPVKDERLIFIDFNTTPQTDQSIPSWGERAAEKLDMREKDLKPGQYAYVFLTNMPFHRSLDSEYPGQAIMAYGLGIPDFSKPGHYRLPEIYRRKQKHIDAHKIVEAFGKYPQLPSTFDGTLPSEAFNDKPQRLVIGETYFFEDIGENGVLGTVTTATVSESEKTIYCAITTEDGKNQILTRPMSRDEFIDYKNHPEAFFGIVQQSPRKTEDPYELFEFFLDSYRNTPKERLLELIKGAPDIDSLRKMQHFDLVIEYCERSVAAAVNNKQGTQFHCATIRYCFLYP
;
A
#
# COMPACT_ATOMS: atom_id res chain seq x y z
N MET A 1 57.09 22.06 21.73
CA MET A 1 57.89 22.64 20.63
C MET A 1 56.94 22.98 19.48
N LYS A 2 56.75 24.26 19.10
CA LYS A 2 55.88 24.64 17.96
C LYS A 2 56.71 24.61 16.68
N ILE A 3 56.40 23.70 15.76
CA ILE A 3 57.05 23.61 14.44
C ILE A 3 56.52 24.75 13.55
N GLY A 4 57.44 25.50 12.93
CA GLY A 4 57.07 26.59 12.02
C GLY A 4 56.43 26.08 10.73
N ARG A 5 55.35 26.72 10.24
CA ARG A 5 54.60 26.29 9.03
C ARG A 5 55.46 26.03 7.78
N ASN A 6 56.58 26.74 7.64
CA ASN A 6 57.50 26.60 6.50
C ASN A 6 58.71 25.70 6.74
N GLN A 7 58.88 25.13 7.95
CA GLN A 7 59.97 24.20 8.26
C GLN A 7 59.73 22.83 7.63
N PRO A 8 60.79 22.00 7.43
CA PRO A 8 60.65 20.62 6.97
C PRO A 8 59.73 19.81 7.89
N CYS A 9 58.88 18.96 7.31
CA CYS A 9 57.94 18.17 8.08
C CYS A 9 58.66 17.07 8.89
N PRO A 10 58.34 16.86 10.18
CA PRO A 10 58.98 15.85 11.03
C PRO A 10 58.82 14.41 10.55
N CYS A 11 57.86 14.12 9.67
CA CYS A 11 57.68 12.79 9.09
C CYS A 11 58.74 12.45 8.02
N LYS A 12 59.79 13.28 7.87
CA LYS A 12 60.91 13.08 6.94
C LYS A 12 60.52 12.98 5.47
N SER A 13 59.35 13.50 5.11
CA SER A 13 58.86 13.54 3.72
C SER A 13 59.61 14.52 2.81
N GLY A 14 60.53 15.32 3.35
CA GLY A 14 61.30 16.32 2.58
C GLY A 14 60.53 17.59 2.19
N ILE A 15 59.24 17.70 2.53
CA ILE A 15 58.37 18.84 2.19
C ILE A 15 58.02 19.70 3.41
N LYS A 16 57.63 20.98 3.18
CA LYS A 16 57.27 21.95 4.24
C LYS A 16 56.08 21.45 5.07
N TYR A 17 56.10 21.67 6.40
CA TYR A 17 55.08 21.22 7.36
C TYR A 17 53.64 21.57 6.93
N LYS A 18 53.40 22.80 6.47
CA LYS A 18 52.07 23.25 5.98
C LYS A 18 51.56 22.55 4.71
N LYS A 19 52.43 21.88 3.96
CA LYS A 19 52.08 21.10 2.76
C LYS A 19 52.09 19.58 3.03
N CYS A 20 52.28 19.18 4.29
CA CYS A 20 52.35 17.79 4.72
C CYS A 20 51.43 17.59 5.94
N CYS A 21 51.97 17.25 7.12
CA CYS A 21 51.18 16.97 8.32
C CYS A 21 50.43 18.18 8.91
N GLY A 22 50.78 19.41 8.51
CA GLY A 22 50.08 20.64 8.90
C GLY A 22 49.25 21.27 7.77
N GLY A 23 48.93 20.50 6.72
CA GLY A 23 48.10 20.96 5.61
C GLY A 23 46.60 20.75 5.86
N PRO A 24 45.72 21.64 5.36
CA PRO A 24 44.27 21.58 5.60
C PRO A 24 43.62 20.30 5.04
N GLN A 25 44.24 19.65 4.05
CA GLN A 25 43.76 18.37 3.52
C GLN A 25 43.99 17.17 4.45
N LYS A 26 44.82 17.28 5.51
CA LYS A 26 45.01 16.20 6.51
C LYS A 26 44.14 16.34 7.76
N GLU A 27 43.44 17.46 7.96
CA GLU A 27 42.37 17.51 8.97
C GLU A 27 41.17 16.66 8.54
N GLN A 28 40.99 16.39 7.25
CA GLN A 28 39.98 15.48 6.72
C GLN A 28 40.39 14.00 6.67
N SER A 29 41.64 13.68 7.02
CA SER A 29 42.16 12.30 7.01
C SER A 29 42.67 11.84 8.38
N ARG A 30 42.13 12.38 9.48
CA ARG A 30 42.02 11.57 10.68
C ARG A 30 40.92 10.56 10.40
N SER A 31 41.31 9.29 10.29
CA SER A 31 40.41 8.16 10.32
C SER A 31 39.30 8.44 11.33
N PHE A 32 38.10 8.75 10.85
CA PHE A 32 36.88 8.45 11.59
C PHE A 32 36.88 6.93 11.71
N GLN A 33 37.57 6.41 12.72
CA GLN A 33 37.09 5.17 13.31
C GLN A 33 35.72 5.54 13.87
N PRO A 34 34.62 4.95 13.36
CA PRO A 34 33.36 5.09 14.03
C PRO A 34 33.54 4.36 15.37
N TYR A 35 33.95 5.08 16.40
CA TYR A 35 33.54 4.70 17.74
C TYR A 35 32.01 4.56 17.64
N PRO A 36 31.43 3.41 17.96
CA PRO A 36 29.99 3.31 18.04
C PRO A 36 29.59 4.31 19.13
N ARG A 37 29.18 5.51 18.73
CA ARG A 37 28.43 6.39 19.62
C ARG A 37 27.19 5.57 19.92
N GLN A 38 27.14 4.97 21.11
CA GLN A 38 25.91 4.45 21.64
C GLN A 38 24.91 5.59 21.53
N ILE A 39 23.95 5.43 20.64
CA ILE A 39 22.81 6.32 20.54
C ILE A 39 22.18 6.31 21.94
N PRO A 40 22.00 7.46 22.61
CA PRO A 40 21.33 7.49 23.90
C PRO A 40 20.02 6.69 23.81
N SER A 41 19.68 5.91 24.83
CA SER A 41 18.50 5.03 24.84
C SER A 41 17.22 5.77 24.44
N GLU A 42 17.08 7.03 24.86
CA GLU A 42 15.99 7.93 24.50
C GLU A 42 15.88 8.17 22.99
N MET A 43 17.01 8.38 22.30
CA MET A 43 17.04 8.55 20.84
C MET A 43 16.70 7.25 20.10
N HIS A 44 16.98 6.09 20.70
CA HIS A 44 16.55 4.80 20.14
C HIS A 44 15.03 4.66 20.22
N THR A 45 14.42 4.94 21.38
CA THR A 45 12.96 4.90 21.56
C THR A 45 12.23 5.85 20.60
N ILE A 46 12.66 7.10 20.49
CA ILE A 46 12.07 8.08 19.55
C ILE A 46 12.15 7.57 18.10
N THR A 47 13.25 6.92 17.74
CA THR A 47 13.42 6.36 16.39
C THR A 47 12.46 5.20 16.13
N GLU A 48 12.25 4.31 17.11
CA GLU A 48 11.32 3.19 16.98
C GLU A 48 9.86 3.67 16.94
N HIS A 49 9.50 4.66 17.76
CA HIS A 49 8.20 5.34 17.72
C HIS A 49 7.92 5.95 16.36
N HIS A 50 8.87 6.73 15.84
CA HIS A 50 8.73 7.33 14.52
C HIS A 50 8.55 6.30 13.40
N LYS A 51 9.24 5.15 13.47
CA LYS A 51 9.07 4.06 12.49
C LYS A 51 7.67 3.43 12.58
N ALA A 52 7.15 3.24 13.79
CA ALA A 52 5.81 2.69 14.00
C ALA A 52 4.73 3.65 13.46
N ASP A 53 4.82 4.93 13.80
CA ASP A 53 3.90 5.95 13.31
C ASP A 53 3.95 6.07 11.78
N GLU A 54 5.15 6.07 11.19
CA GLU A 54 5.28 6.07 9.74
C GLU A 54 4.67 4.80 9.13
N LEU A 55 4.89 3.61 9.71
CA LEU A 55 4.28 2.36 9.23
C LEU A 55 2.75 2.43 9.26
N ILE A 56 2.14 2.90 10.36
CA ILE A 56 0.69 3.10 10.47
C ILE A 56 0.22 4.06 9.37
N ARG A 57 0.92 5.19 9.20
CA ARG A 57 0.60 6.16 8.14
C ARG A 57 0.71 5.53 6.74
N GLN A 58 1.72 4.71 6.44
CA GLN A 58 1.82 4.03 5.14
C GLN A 58 0.70 2.99 4.97
N GLN A 59 0.35 2.27 6.04
CA GLN A 59 -0.75 1.30 6.02
C GLN A 59 -2.09 2.00 5.74
N GLN A 60 -2.34 3.19 6.30
CA GLN A 60 -3.56 3.97 6.06
C GLN A 60 -3.58 4.69 4.70
N GLN A 61 -2.50 5.40 4.35
CA GLN A 61 -2.47 6.36 3.24
C GLN A 61 -1.73 5.83 2.00
N GLY A 62 -0.94 4.77 2.14
CA GLY A 62 -0.03 4.24 1.11
C GLY A 62 1.34 4.93 1.10
N LEU A 63 2.14 4.55 0.09
CA LEU A 63 3.53 5.01 -0.12
C LEU A 63 3.65 6.30 -0.95
N GLY A 64 2.51 6.95 -1.23
CA GLY A 64 2.48 8.29 -1.79
C GLY A 64 3.00 9.34 -0.81
N LYS A 65 3.02 10.60 -1.22
CA LYS A 65 3.27 11.73 -0.31
C LYS A 65 2.21 11.69 0.81
N PRO A 66 2.63 11.92 2.07
CA PRO A 66 1.71 11.93 3.21
C PRO A 66 0.73 13.10 3.08
N ILE A 67 -0.44 12.98 3.69
CA ILE A 67 -1.37 14.11 3.77
C ILE A 67 -0.72 15.25 4.57
N ILE A 68 -0.49 16.39 3.91
CA ILE A 68 0.10 17.57 4.54
C ILE A 68 -1.02 18.43 5.13
N THR A 69 -1.02 18.56 6.45
CA THR A 69 -2.14 19.15 7.19
C THR A 69 -1.69 19.84 8.48
N THR A 70 -2.48 20.79 8.98
CA THR A 70 -2.29 21.40 10.30
C THR A 70 -3.59 22.02 10.81
N LYS A 71 -3.72 22.19 12.13
CA LYS A 71 -4.77 23.02 12.74
C LYS A 71 -4.24 24.43 12.93
N PHE A 72 -4.92 25.42 12.36
CA PHE A 72 -4.60 26.83 12.56
C PHE A 72 -5.85 27.57 13.04
N LYS A 73 -5.80 28.06 14.29
CA LYS A 73 -6.97 28.57 15.02
C LYS A 73 -8.07 27.50 15.08
N ASP A 74 -9.29 27.85 14.68
CA ASP A 74 -10.48 27.01 14.63
C ASP A 74 -10.62 26.22 13.31
N ARG A 75 -9.59 26.21 12.45
CA ARG A 75 -9.68 25.64 11.10
C ARG A 75 -8.69 24.51 10.89
N GLN A 76 -9.17 23.47 10.22
CA GLN A 76 -8.32 22.45 9.61
C GLN A 76 -7.79 23.00 8.27
N VAL A 77 -6.49 22.90 8.06
CA VAL A 77 -5.79 23.34 6.85
C VAL A 77 -5.17 22.11 6.18
N VAL A 78 -5.39 21.95 4.87
CA VAL A 78 -4.88 20.83 4.07
C VAL A 78 -4.18 21.37 2.82
N ALA A 79 -2.95 20.93 2.57
CA ALA A 79 -2.20 21.27 1.38
C ALA A 79 -2.34 20.18 0.30
N VAL A 80 -2.70 20.57 -0.92
CA VAL A 80 -2.87 19.68 -2.08
C VAL A 80 -2.06 20.23 -3.25
N GLY A 81 -0.91 19.61 -3.51
CA GLY A 81 0.05 20.14 -4.48
C GLY A 81 0.51 21.53 -4.03
N ASN A 82 0.25 22.54 -4.85
CA ASN A 82 0.55 23.95 -4.57
C ASN A 82 -0.64 24.75 -4.01
N THR A 83 -1.77 24.11 -3.69
CA THR A 83 -2.99 24.77 -3.22
C THR A 83 -3.24 24.47 -1.74
N ILE A 84 -3.66 25.48 -0.97
CA ILE A 84 -4.06 25.34 0.43
C ILE A 84 -5.59 25.45 0.52
N TYR A 85 -6.19 24.49 1.20
CA TYR A 85 -7.63 24.43 1.48
C TYR A 85 -7.84 24.51 3.00
N HIS A 86 -8.92 25.13 3.46
CA HIS A 86 -9.19 25.23 4.89
C HIS A 86 -10.67 25.36 5.23
N SER A 87 -11.11 24.67 6.29
CA SER A 87 -12.48 24.77 6.83
C SER A 87 -12.50 24.57 8.34
N PRO A 88 -13.39 25.25 9.08
CA PRO A 88 -13.64 24.92 10.49
C PRO A 88 -14.48 23.64 10.66
N SER A 89 -15.10 23.14 9.59
CA SER A 89 -16.02 21.99 9.65
C SER A 89 -15.33 20.63 9.43
N TRP A 90 -14.08 20.60 8.97
CA TRP A 90 -13.40 19.33 8.69
C TRP A 90 -12.84 18.73 9.97
N LYS A 91 -13.47 17.66 10.44
CA LYS A 91 -13.03 16.91 11.62
C LYS A 91 -12.28 15.64 11.23
N THR A 92 -12.65 15.06 10.09
CA THR A 92 -12.09 13.85 9.51
C THR A 92 -11.62 14.11 8.08
N PHE A 93 -10.72 13.27 7.55
CA PHE A 93 -10.30 13.40 6.16
C PHE A 93 -11.46 13.22 5.14
N PRO A 94 -12.44 12.32 5.37
CA PRO A 94 -13.68 12.26 4.58
C PRO A 94 -14.47 13.57 4.48
N ASP A 95 -14.52 14.39 5.54
CA ASP A 95 -15.18 15.70 5.50
C ASP A 95 -14.51 16.60 4.45
N PHE A 96 -13.17 16.65 4.49
CA PHE A 96 -12.37 17.36 3.51
C PHE A 96 -12.58 16.80 2.09
N LEU A 97 -12.56 15.46 1.91
CA LEU A 97 -12.75 14.84 0.60
C LEU A 97 -14.09 15.20 -0.05
N SER A 98 -15.18 15.20 0.73
CA SER A 98 -16.50 15.58 0.25
C SER A 98 -16.54 17.00 -0.30
N ASP A 99 -15.92 17.96 0.39
CA ASP A 99 -15.82 19.34 -0.07
C ASP A 99 -14.80 19.52 -1.20
N TYR A 100 -13.68 18.82 -1.13
CA TYR A 100 -12.63 18.84 -2.14
C TYR A 100 -13.17 18.44 -3.51
N LEU A 101 -14.04 17.43 -3.58
CA LEU A 101 -14.68 17.02 -4.83
C LEU A 101 -15.55 18.14 -5.42
N LYS A 102 -16.38 18.81 -4.59
CA LYS A 102 -17.21 19.95 -5.02
C LYS A 102 -16.36 21.09 -5.54
N MET A 103 -15.31 21.46 -4.80
CA MET A 103 -14.38 22.53 -5.19
C MET A 103 -13.63 22.19 -6.49
N THR A 104 -13.22 20.93 -6.65
CA THR A 104 -12.47 20.47 -7.83
C THR A 104 -13.34 20.41 -9.09
N LEU A 105 -14.60 19.97 -8.97
CA LEU A 105 -15.55 19.97 -10.08
C LEU A 105 -16.15 21.36 -10.34
N GLY A 106 -16.10 22.28 -9.39
CA GLY A 106 -16.58 23.64 -9.55
C GLY A 106 -18.10 23.76 -9.38
N HIS A 107 -18.50 24.78 -8.60
CA HIS A 107 -19.87 24.99 -8.16
C HIS A 107 -20.87 25.20 -9.31
N GLU A 108 -20.49 25.94 -10.35
CA GLU A 108 -21.37 26.22 -11.50
C GLU A 108 -21.80 24.92 -12.20
N TRP A 109 -20.83 24.04 -12.50
CA TRP A 109 -21.13 22.75 -13.13
C TRP A 109 -22.02 21.89 -12.23
N GLY A 110 -21.71 21.80 -10.94
CA GLY A 110 -22.51 21.03 -9.98
C GLY A 110 -23.96 21.54 -9.88
N ASN A 111 -24.15 22.86 -9.81
CA ASN A 111 -25.49 23.47 -9.74
C ASN A 111 -26.28 23.23 -11.03
N ASN A 112 -25.64 23.31 -12.20
CA ASN A 112 -26.26 23.00 -13.48
C ASN A 112 -26.71 21.53 -13.57
N GLU A 113 -25.92 20.59 -13.03
CA GLU A 113 -26.34 19.19 -12.92
C GLU A 113 -27.48 18.99 -11.92
N ILE A 114 -27.46 19.67 -10.76
CA ILE A 114 -28.53 19.57 -9.75
C ILE A 114 -29.88 20.03 -10.32
N ALA A 115 -29.89 21.02 -11.22
CA ALA A 115 -31.11 21.50 -11.88
C ALA A 115 -31.79 20.45 -12.77
N LYS A 116 -31.07 19.41 -13.20
CA LYS A 116 -31.61 18.33 -14.02
C LYS A 116 -32.38 17.31 -13.18
N PRO A 117 -33.36 16.58 -13.76
CA PRO A 117 -33.94 15.39 -13.14
C PRO A 117 -32.86 14.38 -12.74
N LEU A 118 -33.00 13.70 -11.60
CA LEU A 118 -31.97 12.84 -11.02
C LEU A 118 -31.37 11.84 -12.03
N LEU A 119 -32.21 11.18 -12.84
CA LEU A 119 -31.79 10.19 -13.83
C LEU A 119 -31.03 10.79 -15.03
N GLU A 120 -31.16 12.09 -15.28
CA GLU A 120 -30.47 12.82 -16.34
C GLU A 120 -29.17 13.49 -15.85
N ARG A 121 -28.93 13.48 -14.54
CA ARG A 121 -27.69 14.03 -13.95
C ARG A 121 -26.50 13.17 -14.34
N HIS A 122 -25.34 13.81 -14.41
CA HIS A 122 -24.05 13.12 -14.51
C HIS A 122 -23.90 12.07 -13.38
N PRO A 123 -23.30 10.88 -13.61
CA PRO A 123 -23.17 9.83 -12.59
C PRO A 123 -22.60 10.31 -11.25
N ILE A 124 -21.59 11.19 -11.27
CA ILE A 124 -21.03 11.82 -10.05
C ILE A 124 -22.11 12.51 -9.22
N MET A 125 -23.07 13.17 -9.87
CA MET A 125 -24.14 13.92 -9.20
C MET A 125 -25.31 13.03 -8.78
N GLN A 126 -25.47 11.86 -9.40
CA GLN A 126 -26.32 10.80 -8.86
C GLN A 126 -25.70 10.21 -7.58
N TRP A 127 -24.39 9.99 -7.57
CA TRP A 127 -23.67 9.56 -6.36
C TRP A 127 -23.69 10.61 -5.27
N TYR A 128 -23.58 11.89 -5.61
CA TYR A 128 -23.72 12.98 -4.64
C TYR A 128 -25.08 12.94 -3.94
N ASP A 129 -26.16 12.83 -4.71
CA ASP A 129 -27.53 12.74 -4.19
C ASP A 129 -27.70 11.52 -3.27
N GLU A 130 -27.22 10.36 -3.69
CA GLU A 130 -27.26 9.13 -2.90
C GLU A 130 -26.35 9.20 -1.66
N TYR A 131 -25.18 9.83 -1.76
CA TYR A 131 -24.29 10.06 -0.63
C TYR A 131 -24.90 11.00 0.40
N CYS A 132 -25.63 12.04 -0.03
CA CYS A 132 -26.39 12.90 0.88
C CYS A 132 -27.50 12.13 1.62
N ARG A 133 -28.20 11.22 0.93
CA ARG A 133 -29.19 10.32 1.60
C ARG A 133 -28.51 9.39 2.60
N TYR A 134 -27.38 8.79 2.21
CA TYR A 134 -26.57 7.97 3.09
C TYR A 134 -26.14 8.75 4.36
N GLN A 135 -25.62 9.97 4.19
CA GLN A 135 -25.24 10.83 5.31
C GLN A 135 -26.43 11.11 6.22
N LYS A 136 -27.60 11.47 5.66
CA LYS A 136 -28.82 11.70 6.43
C LYS A 136 -29.31 10.46 7.19
N LYS A 137 -29.09 9.26 6.63
CA LYS A 137 -29.48 7.98 7.25
C LYS A 137 -28.63 7.68 8.49
N TYR A 138 -27.33 7.95 8.45
CA TYR A 138 -26.41 7.54 9.52
C TYR A 138 -26.01 8.68 10.47
N MET A 139 -25.98 9.94 10.04
CA MET A 139 -25.62 11.10 10.86
C MET A 139 -26.85 11.78 11.44
N GLU A 140 -27.12 11.52 12.73
CA GLU A 140 -28.26 12.07 13.46
C GLU A 140 -27.97 13.46 14.01
N ILE A 141 -26.76 13.67 14.53
CA ILE A 141 -26.33 14.92 15.17
C ILE A 141 -25.28 15.61 14.27
N PRO A 142 -25.58 16.79 13.71
CA PRO A 142 -24.63 17.53 12.90
C PRO A 142 -23.34 17.84 13.66
N GLY A 143 -22.21 17.50 13.05
CA GLY A 143 -20.89 17.78 13.61
C GLY A 143 -20.34 16.72 14.56
N GLU A 144 -21.10 15.69 14.94
CA GLU A 144 -20.51 14.55 15.64
C GLU A 144 -19.74 13.63 14.69
N ILE A 145 -18.63 13.07 15.16
CA ILE A 145 -17.87 12.06 14.42
C ILE A 145 -18.54 10.71 14.68
N LYS A 146 -18.96 10.03 13.61
CA LYS A 146 -19.60 8.71 13.69
C LYS A 146 -19.00 7.77 12.67
N SER A 147 -18.66 6.55 13.12
CA SER A 147 -18.26 5.47 12.23
C SER A 147 -19.48 4.90 11.53
N THR A 148 -19.41 4.75 10.20
CA THR A 148 -20.51 4.26 9.38
C THR A 148 -20.00 3.22 8.37
N PRO A 149 -20.84 2.26 7.92
CA PRO A 149 -20.40 1.24 6.98
C PRO A 149 -19.99 1.84 5.63
N ALA A 150 -18.83 1.48 5.11
CA ALA A 150 -18.41 1.92 3.79
C ALA A 150 -19.14 1.09 2.71
N VAL A 151 -20.10 1.73 2.04
CA VAL A 151 -20.93 1.11 0.98
C VAL A 151 -20.52 1.60 -0.41
N GLY A 152 -21.06 0.98 -1.47
CA GLY A 152 -20.77 1.33 -2.86
C GLY A 152 -20.80 2.83 -3.20
N VAL A 153 -21.74 3.61 -2.66
CA VAL A 153 -21.81 5.06 -2.90
C VAL A 153 -20.67 5.82 -2.22
N VAL A 154 -20.24 5.38 -1.04
CA VAL A 154 -19.07 5.95 -0.34
C VAL A 154 -17.82 5.71 -1.18
N TYR A 155 -17.66 4.49 -1.68
CA TYR A 155 -16.55 4.12 -2.56
C TYR A 155 -16.55 4.87 -3.89
N CYS A 156 -17.72 5.11 -4.48
CA CYS A 156 -17.80 5.90 -5.72
C CYS A 156 -17.50 7.38 -5.45
N TYR A 157 -18.18 7.99 -4.48
CA TYR A 157 -18.13 9.43 -4.26
C TYR A 157 -16.84 9.87 -3.55
N LEU A 158 -16.53 9.31 -2.37
CA LEU A 158 -15.31 9.63 -1.65
C LEU A 158 -14.07 8.98 -2.28
N GLY A 159 -14.20 7.81 -2.91
CA GLY A 159 -13.10 7.22 -3.68
C GLY A 159 -12.70 8.09 -4.87
N LEU A 160 -13.65 8.63 -5.63
CA LEU A 160 -13.35 9.60 -6.69
C LEU A 160 -12.65 10.85 -6.13
N ALA A 161 -13.15 11.39 -5.02
CA ALA A 161 -12.54 12.53 -4.35
C ALA A 161 -11.08 12.24 -3.96
N TYR A 162 -10.83 11.06 -3.38
CA TYR A 162 -9.51 10.65 -2.96
C TYR A 162 -8.56 10.41 -4.14
N ASN A 163 -9.06 9.83 -5.24
CA ASN A 163 -8.28 9.68 -6.47
C ASN A 163 -7.81 11.04 -7.01
N LEU A 164 -8.71 12.02 -7.06
CA LEU A 164 -8.39 13.38 -7.49
C LEU A 164 -7.41 14.08 -6.53
N TYR A 165 -7.56 13.85 -5.22
CA TYR A 165 -6.64 14.36 -4.21
C TYR A 165 -5.23 13.79 -4.43
N LEU A 166 -5.11 12.47 -4.52
CA LEU A 166 -3.82 11.81 -4.68
C LEU A 166 -3.13 12.24 -5.97
N LEU A 167 -3.86 12.31 -7.09
CA LEU A 167 -3.30 12.74 -8.36
C LEU A 167 -2.75 14.17 -8.26
N LYS A 168 -3.55 15.14 -7.77
CA LYS A 168 -3.10 16.54 -7.60
C LYS A 168 -1.93 16.66 -6.62
N HIS A 169 -1.97 15.92 -5.51
CA HIS A 169 -0.99 16.04 -4.43
C HIS A 169 0.36 15.42 -4.79
N ASN A 170 0.34 14.28 -5.50
CA ASN A 170 1.56 13.55 -5.85
C ASN A 170 2.17 14.00 -7.17
N VAL A 171 1.34 14.38 -8.14
CA VAL A 171 1.73 14.61 -9.53
C VAL A 171 1.30 16.02 -9.95
N GLU A 172 0.16 16.14 -10.62
CA GLU A 172 -0.55 17.35 -10.98
C GLU A 172 -1.98 16.97 -11.38
N LEU A 173 -2.90 17.93 -11.38
CA LEU A 173 -4.27 17.71 -11.85
C LEU A 173 -4.58 18.66 -13.00
N GLN A 174 -4.46 18.17 -14.22
CA GLN A 174 -4.63 18.95 -15.43
C GLN A 174 -6.12 19.26 -15.68
N GLU A 175 -6.43 20.48 -16.09
CA GLU A 175 -7.81 20.91 -16.34
C GLU A 175 -8.53 20.05 -17.40
N ARG A 176 -7.79 19.54 -18.39
CA ARG A 176 -8.31 18.60 -19.40
C ARG A 176 -8.90 17.33 -18.78
N PHE A 177 -8.28 16.84 -17.71
CA PHE A 177 -8.73 15.63 -17.03
C PHE A 177 -10.07 15.89 -16.33
N ILE A 178 -10.22 17.06 -15.69
CA ILE A 178 -11.49 17.49 -15.10
C ILE A 178 -12.58 17.67 -16.17
N LYS A 179 -12.24 18.23 -17.34
CA LYS A 179 -13.18 18.33 -18.47
C LYS A 179 -13.65 16.94 -18.94
N ARG A 180 -12.74 15.95 -19.02
CA ARG A 180 -13.08 14.56 -19.36
C ARG A 180 -13.99 13.92 -18.31
N LEU A 181 -13.76 14.18 -17.02
CA LEU A 181 -14.61 13.66 -15.94
C LEU A 181 -16.02 14.26 -15.92
N LYS A 182 -16.17 15.53 -16.30
CA LYS A 182 -17.48 16.20 -16.42
C LYS A 182 -18.25 15.79 -17.67
N ASN A 183 -17.56 15.29 -18.69
CA ASN A 183 -18.17 14.86 -19.93
C ASN A 183 -18.65 13.40 -19.79
N ILE A 184 -19.96 13.19 -19.88
CA ILE A 184 -20.58 11.87 -19.67
C ILE A 184 -20.03 10.77 -20.60
N GLY A 185 -19.66 11.09 -21.84
CA GLY A 185 -19.12 10.12 -22.79
C GLY A 185 -17.68 9.67 -22.47
N ASN A 186 -16.91 10.55 -21.84
CA ASN A 186 -15.51 10.33 -21.48
C ASN A 186 -15.32 9.90 -20.01
N PHE A 187 -16.34 10.12 -19.17
CA PHE A 187 -16.29 9.91 -17.72
C PHE A 187 -15.77 8.53 -17.34
N GLN A 188 -16.31 7.46 -17.92
CA GLN A 188 -15.91 6.09 -17.58
C GLN A 188 -14.40 5.85 -17.72
N GLY A 189 -13.79 6.32 -18.82
CA GLY A 189 -12.36 6.15 -19.07
C GLY A 189 -11.52 6.91 -18.05
N ALA A 190 -11.82 8.19 -17.89
CA ALA A 190 -11.12 9.06 -16.94
C ALA A 190 -11.29 8.59 -15.48
N TYR A 191 -12.45 8.04 -15.13
CA TYR A 191 -12.70 7.47 -13.81
C TYR A 191 -11.80 6.27 -13.53
N TYR A 192 -11.68 5.33 -14.48
CA TYR A 192 -10.82 4.16 -14.28
C TYR A 192 -9.33 4.51 -14.29
N GLU A 193 -8.90 5.43 -15.14
CA GLU A 193 -7.53 5.97 -15.13
C GLU A 193 -7.15 6.53 -13.74
N LEU A 194 -8.09 7.22 -13.08
CA LEU A 194 -7.90 7.72 -11.70
C LEU A 194 -7.76 6.60 -10.66
N ILE A 195 -8.50 5.49 -10.80
CA ILE A 195 -8.37 4.33 -9.91
C ILE A 195 -6.97 3.72 -10.06
N VAL A 196 -6.51 3.54 -11.30
CA VAL A 196 -5.18 3.00 -11.60
C VAL A 196 -4.09 3.93 -11.04
N ALA A 197 -4.22 5.24 -11.26
CA ALA A 197 -3.27 6.22 -10.72
C ALA A 197 -3.22 6.20 -9.18
N ASN A 198 -4.38 6.13 -8.51
CA ASN A 198 -4.46 5.98 -7.05
C ASN A 198 -3.67 4.75 -6.59
N CYS A 199 -3.96 3.58 -7.16
CA CYS A 199 -3.32 2.33 -6.74
C CYS A 199 -1.80 2.36 -6.96
N LEU A 200 -1.34 2.93 -8.08
CA LEU A 200 0.10 3.07 -8.35
C LEU A 200 0.78 4.04 -7.39
N ILE A 201 0.19 5.21 -7.13
CA ILE A 201 0.73 6.17 -6.14
C ILE A 201 0.86 5.49 -4.77
N ARG A 202 -0.19 4.79 -4.33
CA ARG A 202 -0.21 4.09 -3.04
C ARG A 202 0.76 2.91 -2.99
N ALA A 203 1.03 2.26 -4.13
CA ALA A 203 2.05 1.22 -4.26
C ALA A 203 3.49 1.78 -4.33
N GLY A 204 3.67 3.10 -4.29
CA GLY A 204 4.98 3.75 -4.22
C GLY A 204 5.57 4.09 -5.60
N PHE A 205 4.72 4.28 -6.61
CA PHE A 205 5.14 4.76 -7.92
C PHE A 205 5.08 6.28 -7.99
N GLU A 206 6.07 6.86 -8.64
CA GLU A 206 6.02 8.24 -9.12
C GLU A 206 5.44 8.24 -10.53
N LEU A 207 4.42 9.06 -10.79
CA LEU A 207 3.78 9.12 -12.09
C LEU A 207 4.21 10.38 -12.85
N THR A 208 4.22 10.27 -14.18
CA THR A 208 4.37 11.40 -15.10
C THR A 208 3.24 11.31 -16.11
N LEU A 209 2.40 12.35 -16.18
CA LEU A 209 1.34 12.44 -17.18
C LEU A 209 1.97 12.69 -18.54
N GLU A 210 1.55 11.93 -19.56
CA GLU A 210 2.03 12.12 -20.92
C GLU A 210 1.32 13.32 -21.57
N ASP A 211 1.98 13.96 -22.54
CA ASP A 211 1.38 15.06 -23.28
C ASP A 211 0.40 14.55 -24.35
N GLU A 212 -0.86 14.37 -23.97
CA GLU A 212 -1.93 14.00 -24.91
C GLU A 212 -2.23 15.05 -26.01
N THR A 213 -1.57 16.22 -26.02
CA THR A 213 -1.74 17.21 -27.11
C THR A 213 -0.89 16.89 -28.33
N ASP A 214 0.06 15.96 -28.21
CA ASP A 214 0.83 15.45 -29.33
C ASP A 214 0.02 14.38 -30.11
N GLU A 215 -0.60 14.80 -31.21
CA GLU A 215 -1.30 13.87 -32.11
C GLU A 215 -0.35 13.11 -33.06
N SER A 216 0.95 13.41 -33.03
CA SER A 216 1.93 12.78 -33.94
C SER A 216 2.24 11.33 -33.56
N SER A 217 1.89 10.90 -32.35
CA SER A 217 2.11 9.54 -31.89
C SER A 217 1.00 9.03 -30.97
N LYS A 218 0.91 7.71 -30.78
CA LYS A 218 -0.02 7.13 -29.80
C LYS A 218 0.66 7.06 -28.44
N HIS A 219 0.15 7.81 -27.48
CA HIS A 219 0.68 7.86 -26.12
C HIS A 219 -0.07 6.87 -25.20
N CYS A 220 0.63 6.32 -24.22
CA CYS A 220 0.02 5.69 -23.05
C CYS A 220 -0.55 6.77 -22.12
N GLU A 221 -1.41 6.38 -21.17
CA GLU A 221 -2.10 7.35 -20.31
C GLU A 221 -1.11 8.10 -19.39
N PHE A 222 -0.13 7.38 -18.84
CA PHE A 222 0.99 7.96 -18.09
C PHE A 222 2.17 6.98 -17.98
N ALA A 223 3.34 7.52 -17.63
CA ALA A 223 4.49 6.73 -17.22
C ALA A 223 4.51 6.59 -15.68
N ALA A 224 5.03 5.47 -15.19
CA ALA A 224 5.17 5.17 -13.76
C ALA A 224 6.57 4.67 -13.44
N ILE A 225 7.20 5.21 -12.40
CA ILE A 225 8.53 4.80 -11.92
C ILE A 225 8.38 4.24 -10.52
N SER A 226 8.75 2.97 -10.32
CA SER A 226 8.76 2.37 -8.98
C SER A 226 9.88 2.98 -8.15
N LYS A 227 9.55 3.61 -7.02
CA LYS A 227 10.58 4.12 -6.09
C LYS A 227 11.39 3.00 -5.44
N GLY A 228 10.82 1.79 -5.38
CA GLY A 228 11.48 0.64 -4.75
C GLY A 228 12.52 -0.02 -5.65
N THR A 229 12.23 -0.16 -6.95
CA THR A 229 13.11 -0.88 -7.90
C THR A 229 13.81 0.04 -8.90
N GLY A 230 13.35 1.28 -9.04
CA GLY A 230 13.78 2.22 -10.08
C GLY A 230 13.25 1.89 -11.48
N LYS A 231 12.46 0.82 -11.65
CA LYS A 231 11.93 0.42 -12.95
C LYS A 231 10.89 1.43 -13.45
N LYS A 232 10.97 1.72 -14.76
CA LYS A 232 10.02 2.57 -15.47
C LYS A 232 9.04 1.70 -16.26
N TYR A 233 7.77 2.11 -16.21
CA TYR A 233 6.67 1.43 -16.84
C TYR A 233 5.78 2.40 -17.63
N TRP A 234 5.24 1.91 -18.73
CA TRP A 234 4.22 2.58 -19.53
C TRP A 234 2.85 2.02 -19.20
N VAL A 235 1.91 2.89 -18.78
CA VAL A 235 0.62 2.47 -18.23
C VAL A 235 -0.50 2.67 -19.24
N GLU A 236 -1.25 1.60 -19.50
CA GLU A 236 -2.50 1.64 -20.24
C GLU A 236 -3.65 1.24 -19.32
N ALA A 237 -4.72 2.05 -19.27
CA ALA A 237 -5.93 1.73 -18.50
C ALA A 237 -7.17 1.72 -19.42
N LYS A 238 -7.95 0.64 -19.38
CA LYS A 238 -9.23 0.54 -20.10
C LYS A 238 -10.31 -0.16 -19.30
N MET A 239 -11.44 0.49 -19.11
CA MET A 239 -12.65 -0.13 -18.57
C MET A 239 -13.58 -0.54 -19.71
N ARG A 240 -14.16 -1.75 -19.63
CA ARG A 240 -15.20 -2.22 -20.54
C ARG A 240 -16.41 -1.29 -20.49
N GLY A 241 -16.75 -0.69 -21.63
CA GLY A 241 -17.96 0.12 -21.78
C GLY A 241 -19.19 -0.76 -21.86
N VAL A 242 -20.10 -0.63 -20.90
CA VAL A 242 -21.36 -1.39 -20.83
C VAL A 242 -22.52 -0.43 -20.96
N ALA A 243 -23.43 -0.67 -21.91
CA ALA A 243 -24.57 0.20 -22.13
C ALA A 243 -25.41 0.36 -20.84
N GLY A 244 -25.78 1.59 -20.51
CA GLY A 244 -26.52 1.94 -19.29
C GLY A 244 -25.66 2.23 -18.06
N PHE A 245 -24.34 2.00 -18.10
CA PHE A 245 -23.45 2.24 -16.96
C PHE A 245 -22.47 3.38 -17.24
N LEU A 246 -22.24 4.21 -16.22
CA LEU A 246 -21.21 5.27 -16.22
C LEU A 246 -21.23 6.18 -17.46
N GLY A 247 -22.43 6.48 -17.96
CA GLY A 247 -22.63 7.37 -19.11
C GLY A 247 -22.56 6.70 -20.49
N LYS A 248 -22.39 5.37 -20.55
CA LYS A 248 -22.40 4.61 -21.81
C LYS A 248 -23.80 4.33 -22.30
N SER A 249 -23.98 4.46 -23.61
CA SER A 249 -25.22 4.21 -24.34
C SER A 249 -25.13 2.97 -25.22
N ASP A 250 -26.20 2.62 -25.91
CA ASP A 250 -26.21 1.57 -26.92
C ASP A 250 -25.26 1.83 -28.10
N LYS A 251 -24.84 3.08 -28.31
CA LYS A 251 -23.93 3.46 -29.40
C LYS A 251 -22.46 3.21 -29.08
N ASP A 252 -22.09 3.28 -27.79
CA ASP A 252 -20.71 3.30 -27.33
C ASP A 252 -20.42 2.35 -26.16
N GLY A 253 -21.41 1.55 -25.74
CA GLY A 253 -21.30 0.46 -24.78
C GLY A 253 -21.73 -0.87 -25.38
N THR A 254 -21.15 -1.96 -24.88
CA THR A 254 -21.55 -3.33 -25.25
C THR A 254 -22.79 -3.78 -24.46
N LYS A 255 -23.57 -4.66 -25.08
CA LYS A 255 -24.66 -5.43 -24.45
C LYS A 255 -24.31 -6.91 -24.27
N ASP A 256 -23.12 -7.31 -24.69
CA ASP A 256 -22.63 -8.68 -24.53
C ASP A 256 -22.61 -9.05 -23.05
N SER A 257 -23.03 -10.26 -22.70
CA SER A 257 -23.01 -10.75 -21.33
C SER A 257 -21.63 -11.28 -20.92
N ASP A 258 -20.75 -11.61 -21.86
CA ASP A 258 -19.37 -12.04 -21.57
C ASP A 258 -18.54 -10.85 -21.04
N PRO A 259 -18.08 -10.87 -19.77
CA PRO A 259 -17.25 -9.80 -19.22
C PRO A 259 -15.93 -9.64 -19.99
N THR A 260 -15.46 -10.71 -20.64
CA THR A 260 -14.18 -10.77 -21.33
C THR A 260 -14.26 -10.39 -22.81
N CYS A 261 -15.43 -9.94 -23.31
CA CYS A 261 -15.64 -9.68 -24.74
C CYS A 261 -14.71 -8.60 -25.32
N MET A 262 -14.28 -7.64 -24.51
CA MET A 262 -13.40 -6.53 -24.91
C MET A 262 -11.92 -6.77 -24.61
N LEU A 263 -11.58 -7.86 -23.91
CA LEU A 263 -10.23 -8.15 -23.42
C LEU A 263 -9.20 -8.12 -24.56
N SER A 264 -9.40 -8.93 -25.59
CA SER A 264 -8.47 -9.02 -26.72
C SER A 264 -8.30 -7.69 -27.46
N LYS A 265 -9.39 -6.91 -27.60
CA LYS A 265 -9.35 -5.57 -28.22
C LYS A 265 -8.48 -4.61 -27.41
N HIS A 266 -8.69 -4.55 -26.10
CA HIS A 266 -7.94 -3.65 -25.21
C HIS A 266 -6.46 -4.03 -25.13
N VAL A 267 -6.13 -5.32 -24.95
CA VAL A 267 -4.74 -5.80 -24.97
C VAL A 267 -4.07 -5.47 -26.30
N ASN A 268 -4.72 -5.77 -27.43
CA ASN A 268 -4.15 -5.47 -28.75
C ASN A 268 -3.98 -3.97 -29.01
N GLY A 269 -4.89 -3.14 -28.49
CA GLY A 269 -4.75 -1.68 -28.53
C GLY A 269 -3.50 -1.22 -27.78
N ALA A 270 -3.32 -1.71 -26.55
CA ALA A 270 -2.17 -1.40 -25.70
C ALA A 270 -0.83 -1.84 -26.34
N LEU A 271 -0.77 -3.06 -26.88
CA LEU A 271 0.44 -3.62 -27.49
C LEU A 271 0.88 -2.89 -28.77
N LYS A 272 -0.03 -2.18 -29.45
CA LYS A 272 0.27 -1.36 -30.64
C LYS A 272 0.92 -0.03 -30.30
N LYS A 273 0.81 0.45 -29.06
CA LYS A 273 1.43 1.72 -28.64
C LYS A 273 2.95 1.50 -28.49
N PRO A 274 3.80 2.37 -29.04
CA PRO A 274 5.24 2.25 -28.85
C PRO A 274 5.58 2.41 -27.36
N VAL A 275 6.46 1.56 -26.86
CA VAL A 275 6.99 1.66 -25.48
C VAL A 275 8.48 1.42 -25.54
N LYS A 276 9.25 2.23 -24.80
CA LYS A 276 10.71 2.08 -24.67
C LYS A 276 11.08 1.09 -23.56
N ASP A 277 10.23 1.00 -22.54
CA ASP A 277 10.44 0.24 -21.32
C ASP A 277 9.34 -0.82 -21.13
N GLU A 278 9.17 -1.33 -19.91
CA GLU A 278 8.14 -2.32 -19.57
C GLU A 278 6.72 -1.72 -19.64
N ARG A 279 5.70 -2.56 -19.86
CA ARG A 279 4.29 -2.13 -19.98
C ARG A 279 3.42 -2.72 -18.87
N LEU A 280 2.59 -1.87 -18.26
CA LEU A 280 1.48 -2.28 -17.38
C LEU A 280 0.16 -2.02 -18.12
N ILE A 281 -0.66 -3.06 -18.28
CA ILE A 281 -1.97 -2.98 -18.93
C ILE A 281 -3.03 -3.29 -17.89
N PHE A 282 -3.91 -2.34 -17.62
CA PHE A 282 -5.03 -2.47 -16.69
C PHE A 282 -6.34 -2.56 -17.48
N ILE A 283 -7.11 -3.63 -17.26
CA ILE A 283 -8.39 -3.83 -17.93
C ILE A 283 -9.46 -4.14 -16.89
N ASP A 284 -10.42 -3.23 -16.74
CA ASP A 284 -11.59 -3.47 -15.91
C ASP A 284 -12.74 -4.08 -16.71
N PHE A 285 -13.33 -5.15 -16.20
CA PHE A 285 -14.42 -5.86 -16.86
C PHE A 285 -15.78 -5.23 -16.63
N ASN A 286 -15.92 -4.33 -15.66
CA ASN A 286 -17.14 -3.61 -15.36
C ASN A 286 -18.35 -4.55 -15.41
N THR A 287 -18.31 -5.61 -14.60
CA THR A 287 -19.32 -6.65 -14.54
C THR A 287 -19.92 -6.73 -13.15
N THR A 288 -21.04 -7.43 -13.02
CA THR A 288 -21.71 -7.66 -11.74
C THR A 288 -20.70 -8.17 -10.69
N PRO A 289 -20.77 -7.68 -9.45
CA PRO A 289 -19.91 -8.18 -8.38
C PRO A 289 -20.13 -9.66 -8.12
N GLN A 290 -19.05 -10.34 -7.78
CA GLN A 290 -19.10 -11.68 -7.23
C GLN A 290 -18.85 -11.55 -5.73
N THR A 291 -19.81 -12.00 -4.93
CA THR A 291 -19.81 -11.81 -3.47
C THR A 291 -19.32 -13.04 -2.71
N ASP A 292 -19.10 -14.16 -3.39
CA ASP A 292 -18.42 -15.30 -2.81
C ASP A 292 -16.89 -15.16 -2.92
N GLN A 293 -16.16 -15.83 -2.03
CA GLN A 293 -14.69 -15.84 -2.06
C GLN A 293 -14.13 -16.82 -3.11
N SER A 294 -14.93 -17.21 -4.12
CA SER A 294 -14.50 -18.13 -5.17
C SER A 294 -13.91 -17.37 -6.36
N ILE A 295 -12.92 -17.97 -7.04
CA ILE A 295 -12.25 -17.39 -8.21
C ILE A 295 -13.29 -16.72 -9.13
N PRO A 296 -13.06 -15.47 -9.59
CA PRO A 296 -14.03 -14.79 -10.44
C PRO A 296 -14.42 -15.66 -11.63
N SER A 297 -15.71 -15.74 -11.93
CA SER A 297 -16.26 -16.56 -13.04
C SER A 297 -15.64 -16.24 -14.41
N TRP A 298 -15.08 -15.04 -14.57
CA TRP A 298 -14.37 -14.61 -15.77
C TRP A 298 -12.88 -15.00 -15.79
N GLY A 299 -12.30 -15.42 -14.66
CA GLY A 299 -10.86 -15.62 -14.47
C GLY A 299 -10.26 -16.66 -15.41
N GLU A 300 -10.90 -17.83 -15.51
CA GLU A 300 -10.42 -18.91 -16.39
C GLU A 300 -10.45 -18.52 -17.86
N ARG A 301 -11.60 -18.02 -18.31
CA ARG A 301 -11.77 -17.55 -19.70
C ARG A 301 -10.80 -16.42 -20.04
N ALA A 302 -10.57 -15.49 -19.12
CA ALA A 302 -9.64 -14.39 -19.35
C ALA A 302 -8.20 -14.89 -19.49
N ALA A 303 -7.79 -15.84 -18.64
CA ALA A 303 -6.48 -16.47 -18.74
C ALA A 303 -6.32 -17.24 -20.06
N GLU A 304 -7.31 -18.03 -20.49
CA GLU A 304 -7.29 -18.72 -21.77
C GLU A 304 -7.13 -17.76 -22.96
N LYS A 305 -7.86 -16.63 -22.95
CA LYS A 305 -7.72 -15.58 -23.96
C LYS A 305 -6.31 -14.99 -23.98
N LEU A 306 -5.67 -14.82 -22.83
CA LEU A 306 -4.30 -14.34 -22.73
C LEU A 306 -3.28 -15.41 -23.15
N ASP A 307 -3.46 -16.67 -22.77
CA ASP A 307 -2.64 -17.81 -23.19
C ASP A 307 -2.66 -17.97 -24.72
N MET A 308 -3.83 -17.84 -25.34
CA MET A 308 -3.93 -17.79 -26.80
C MET A 308 -3.18 -16.59 -27.38
N ARG A 309 -3.31 -15.42 -26.75
CA ARG A 309 -2.64 -14.21 -27.24
C ARG A 309 -1.12 -14.33 -27.19
N GLU A 310 -0.56 -15.04 -26.21
CA GLU A 310 0.88 -15.27 -26.10
C GLU A 310 1.48 -15.98 -27.31
N LYS A 311 0.74 -16.93 -27.89
CA LYS A 311 1.18 -17.70 -29.06
C LYS A 311 1.47 -16.81 -30.28
N ASP A 312 0.79 -15.68 -30.36
CA ASP A 312 0.89 -14.73 -31.47
C ASP A 312 1.65 -13.44 -31.09
N LEU A 313 2.40 -13.43 -29.98
CA LEU A 313 3.20 -12.25 -29.61
C LEU A 313 4.34 -12.06 -30.61
N LYS A 314 4.56 -10.81 -31.02
CA LYS A 314 5.75 -10.48 -31.81
C LYS A 314 6.98 -10.59 -30.90
N PRO A 315 8.16 -10.96 -31.44
CA PRO A 315 9.40 -10.96 -30.67
C PRO A 315 9.62 -9.65 -29.92
N GLY A 316 9.97 -9.73 -28.64
CA GLY A 316 10.16 -8.57 -27.76
C GLY A 316 8.89 -7.93 -27.21
N GLN A 317 7.68 -8.39 -27.59
CA GLN A 317 6.45 -7.94 -26.95
C GLN A 317 6.20 -8.71 -25.66
N TYR A 318 6.08 -7.97 -24.55
CA TYR A 318 5.60 -8.48 -23.28
C TYR A 318 4.89 -7.37 -22.49
N ALA A 319 4.09 -7.76 -21.49
CA ALA A 319 3.41 -6.83 -20.59
C ALA A 319 2.98 -7.54 -19.29
N TYR A 320 2.92 -6.79 -18.19
CA TYR A 320 2.09 -7.19 -17.05
C TYR A 320 0.66 -6.76 -17.34
N VAL A 321 -0.27 -7.71 -17.28
CA VAL A 321 -1.69 -7.47 -17.49
C VAL A 321 -2.41 -7.66 -16.16
N PHE A 322 -3.11 -6.63 -15.72
CA PHE A 322 -3.96 -6.63 -14.53
C PHE A 322 -5.41 -6.55 -14.99
N LEU A 323 -6.17 -7.60 -14.71
CA LEU A 323 -7.59 -7.66 -14.99
C LEU A 323 -8.34 -7.36 -13.70
N THR A 324 -9.21 -6.36 -13.72
CA THR A 324 -9.94 -5.93 -12.53
C THR A 324 -11.44 -6.05 -12.73
N ASN A 325 -12.17 -6.13 -11.64
CA ASN A 325 -13.57 -5.78 -11.58
C ASN A 325 -13.81 -4.93 -10.34
N MET A 326 -14.10 -3.64 -10.54
CA MET A 326 -14.34 -2.66 -9.46
C MET A 326 -15.79 -2.12 -9.53
N PRO A 327 -16.80 -2.94 -9.17
CA PRO A 327 -18.19 -2.69 -9.55
C PRO A 327 -18.98 -1.84 -8.53
N PHE A 328 -18.32 -1.01 -7.72
CA PHE A 328 -18.96 -0.17 -6.68
C PHE A 328 -20.19 0.60 -7.16
N HIS A 329 -20.15 1.06 -8.42
CA HIS A 329 -21.20 1.84 -9.06
C HIS A 329 -22.44 1.00 -9.46
N ARG A 330 -22.36 -0.33 -9.36
CA ARG A 330 -23.45 -1.27 -9.65
C ARG A 330 -24.24 -1.66 -8.39
N SER A 331 -23.71 -1.37 -7.20
CA SER A 331 -24.28 -1.76 -5.90
C SER A 331 -24.01 -0.67 -4.86
N LEU A 332 -24.66 0.49 -5.03
CA LEU A 332 -24.39 1.72 -4.26
C LEU A 332 -24.68 1.58 -2.75
N ASP A 333 -25.59 0.70 -2.36
CA ASP A 333 -26.02 0.46 -0.99
C ASP A 333 -25.35 -0.76 -0.33
N SER A 334 -24.56 -1.53 -1.09
CA SER A 334 -23.90 -2.73 -0.59
C SER A 334 -22.64 -2.40 0.21
N GLU A 335 -22.50 -3.01 1.39
CA GLU A 335 -21.25 -3.05 2.18
C GLU A 335 -20.22 -4.02 1.60
N TYR A 336 -20.67 -4.94 0.74
CA TYR A 336 -19.85 -5.95 0.07
C TYR A 336 -19.95 -5.77 -1.44
N PRO A 337 -19.33 -4.72 -1.99
CA PRO A 337 -19.41 -4.45 -3.42
C PRO A 337 -18.61 -5.46 -4.24
N GLY A 338 -17.86 -6.41 -3.65
CA GLY A 338 -17.23 -7.53 -4.33
C GLY A 338 -16.24 -7.09 -5.42
N GLN A 339 -14.97 -6.94 -5.05
CA GLN A 339 -13.91 -6.58 -5.99
C GLN A 339 -12.97 -7.73 -6.29
N ALA A 340 -12.41 -7.71 -7.49
CA ALA A 340 -11.47 -8.72 -7.94
C ALA A 340 -10.34 -8.11 -8.75
N ILE A 341 -9.13 -8.66 -8.57
CA ILE A 341 -7.99 -8.40 -9.44
C ILE A 341 -7.35 -9.74 -9.81
N MET A 342 -6.89 -9.87 -11.05
CA MET A 342 -6.05 -10.96 -11.55
C MET A 342 -4.83 -10.38 -12.26
N ALA A 343 -3.62 -10.75 -11.82
CA ALA A 343 -2.39 -10.40 -12.54
C ALA A 343 -1.95 -11.54 -13.48
N TYR A 344 -1.43 -11.20 -14.65
CA TYR A 344 -0.97 -12.15 -15.67
C TYR A 344 0.28 -11.60 -16.39
N GLY A 345 1.29 -12.44 -16.56
CA GLY A 345 2.50 -12.11 -17.32
C GLY A 345 2.36 -12.48 -18.78
N LEU A 346 2.00 -11.51 -19.64
CA LEU A 346 1.88 -11.71 -21.08
C LEU A 346 3.26 -11.66 -21.74
N GLY A 347 3.77 -12.80 -22.21
CA GLY A 347 5.14 -12.95 -22.68
C GLY A 347 6.18 -13.00 -21.56
N ILE A 348 5.76 -13.21 -20.30
CA ILE A 348 6.63 -13.25 -19.12
C ILE A 348 6.50 -14.64 -18.47
N PRO A 349 7.39 -15.60 -18.79
CA PRO A 349 7.21 -17.01 -18.46
C PRO A 349 7.32 -17.31 -16.95
N ASP A 350 7.93 -16.41 -16.17
CA ASP A 350 8.13 -16.61 -14.73
C ASP A 350 7.22 -15.75 -13.83
N PHE A 351 6.23 -15.06 -14.41
CA PHE A 351 5.24 -14.27 -13.67
C PHE A 351 3.80 -14.77 -13.86
N SER A 352 3.15 -15.15 -12.75
CA SER A 352 1.74 -15.57 -12.70
C SER A 352 1.40 -16.71 -13.68
N LYS A 353 2.30 -17.72 -13.77
CA LYS A 353 2.11 -18.92 -14.60
C LYS A 353 1.85 -20.15 -13.73
N PRO A 354 0.93 -21.03 -14.11
CA PRO A 354 0.70 -22.28 -13.39
C PRO A 354 1.97 -23.15 -13.43
N GLY A 355 2.22 -23.89 -12.35
CA GLY A 355 3.35 -24.80 -12.26
C GLY A 355 3.63 -25.29 -10.84
N HIS A 356 4.50 -26.29 -10.71
CA HIS A 356 5.00 -26.76 -9.43
C HIS A 356 6.36 -26.14 -9.17
N TYR A 357 6.48 -25.41 -8.07
CA TYR A 357 7.68 -24.66 -7.73
C TYR A 357 8.08 -24.92 -6.28
N ARG A 358 9.38 -24.87 -6.01
CA ARG A 358 9.91 -24.84 -4.64
C ARG A 358 9.62 -23.48 -3.99
N LEU A 359 9.50 -23.42 -2.66
CA LEU A 359 9.25 -22.14 -1.96
C LEU A 359 10.35 -21.08 -2.24
N PRO A 360 11.65 -21.45 -2.25
CA PRO A 360 12.73 -20.58 -2.73
C PRO A 360 12.52 -20.01 -4.13
N GLU A 361 11.95 -20.79 -5.04
CA GLU A 361 11.72 -20.36 -6.41
C GLU A 361 10.56 -19.38 -6.49
N ILE A 362 9.45 -19.66 -5.78
CA ILE A 362 8.31 -18.75 -5.64
C ILE A 362 8.78 -17.41 -5.06
N TYR A 363 9.60 -17.44 -4.01
CA TYR A 363 10.17 -16.24 -3.40
C TYR A 363 11.01 -15.44 -4.38
N ARG A 364 11.97 -16.07 -5.08
CA ARG A 364 12.83 -15.37 -6.04
C ARG A 364 12.03 -14.76 -7.19
N ARG A 365 10.99 -15.45 -7.69
CA ARG A 365 10.06 -14.91 -8.69
C ARG A 365 9.27 -13.71 -8.13
N LYS A 366 8.74 -13.81 -6.90
CA LYS A 366 8.08 -12.69 -6.21
C LYS A 366 9.00 -11.47 -6.09
N GLN A 367 10.25 -11.67 -5.68
CA GLN A 367 11.24 -10.59 -5.58
C GLN A 367 11.54 -9.95 -6.95
N LYS A 368 11.69 -10.76 -8.01
CA LYS A 368 11.90 -10.26 -9.39
C LYS A 368 10.75 -9.38 -9.88
N HIS A 369 9.52 -9.71 -9.47
CA HIS A 369 8.29 -9.05 -9.91
C HIS A 369 7.62 -8.25 -8.78
N ILE A 370 8.38 -7.80 -7.78
CA ILE A 370 7.83 -7.21 -6.54
C ILE A 370 6.91 -6.00 -6.79
N ASP A 371 7.19 -5.22 -7.83
CA ASP A 371 6.37 -4.10 -8.27
C ASP A 371 4.95 -4.54 -8.64
N ALA A 372 4.81 -5.62 -9.41
CA ALA A 372 3.51 -6.16 -9.81
C ALA A 372 2.73 -6.70 -8.60
N HIS A 373 3.42 -7.30 -7.63
CA HIS A 373 2.79 -7.73 -6.38
C HIS A 373 2.28 -6.57 -5.54
N LYS A 374 3.06 -5.49 -5.41
CA LYS A 374 2.64 -4.27 -4.70
C LYS A 374 1.44 -3.61 -5.37
N ILE A 375 1.38 -3.63 -6.70
CA ILE A 375 0.20 -3.17 -7.46
C ILE A 375 -1.01 -4.00 -7.07
N VAL A 376 -0.90 -5.33 -7.10
CA VAL A 376 -2.01 -6.21 -6.74
C VAL A 376 -2.51 -5.97 -5.32
N GLU A 377 -1.59 -5.82 -4.35
CA GLU A 377 -1.93 -5.48 -2.97
C GLU A 377 -2.64 -4.11 -2.87
N ALA A 378 -2.18 -3.10 -3.60
CA ALA A 378 -2.79 -1.77 -3.59
C ALA A 378 -4.22 -1.76 -4.15
N PHE A 379 -4.46 -2.50 -5.25
CA PHE A 379 -5.81 -2.73 -5.78
C PHE A 379 -6.68 -3.50 -4.80
N GLY A 380 -6.10 -4.46 -4.10
CA GLY A 380 -6.82 -5.25 -3.12
C GLY A 380 -7.32 -4.47 -1.91
N LYS A 381 -6.59 -3.42 -1.54
CA LYS A 381 -6.99 -2.48 -0.50
C LYS A 381 -7.82 -1.31 -1.06
N TYR A 382 -8.06 -1.24 -2.37
CA TYR A 382 -8.81 -0.11 -2.93
C TYR A 382 -10.31 -0.23 -2.62
N PRO A 383 -11.03 0.89 -2.39
CA PRO A 383 -10.50 2.19 -2.02
C PRO A 383 -10.20 2.20 -0.51
N GLN A 384 -8.94 2.47 -0.14
CA GLN A 384 -8.58 2.68 1.26
C GLN A 384 -8.71 4.17 1.55
N LEU A 385 -9.78 4.55 2.23
CA LEU A 385 -10.02 5.94 2.62
C LEU A 385 -9.39 6.19 4.00
N PRO A 386 -8.40 7.09 4.13
CA PRO A 386 -7.91 7.52 5.43
C PRO A 386 -9.04 8.20 6.21
N SER A 387 -9.18 7.88 7.50
CA SER A 387 -10.14 8.52 8.41
C SER A 387 -9.54 9.76 9.08
N THR A 388 -8.25 9.71 9.43
CA THR A 388 -7.48 10.80 10.03
C THR A 388 -6.61 11.52 8.98
N PHE A 389 -6.17 12.73 9.31
CA PHE A 389 -5.34 13.52 8.41
C PHE A 389 -3.85 13.16 8.49
N ASP A 390 -3.33 12.93 9.68
CA ASP A 390 -1.88 12.79 9.94
C ASP A 390 -1.41 11.34 10.09
N GLY A 391 -2.34 10.38 9.99
CA GLY A 391 -2.04 8.96 10.20
C GLY A 391 -2.17 8.51 11.65
N THR A 392 -2.56 9.41 12.56
CA THR A 392 -2.94 9.04 13.93
C THR A 392 -4.04 7.99 13.89
N LEU A 393 -4.04 7.08 14.87
CA LEU A 393 -5.07 6.06 14.99
C LEU A 393 -6.44 6.70 15.32
N PRO A 394 -7.55 6.26 14.70
CA PRO A 394 -8.89 6.77 14.98
C PRO A 394 -9.26 6.78 16.47
N SER A 395 -8.92 5.72 17.22
CA SER A 395 -9.19 5.63 18.65
C SER A 395 -8.40 6.64 19.48
N GLU A 396 -7.34 7.22 18.94
CA GLU A 396 -6.58 8.30 19.56
C GLU A 396 -7.03 9.68 19.07
N ALA A 397 -7.31 9.82 17.77
CA ALA A 397 -7.64 11.11 17.16
C ALA A 397 -9.05 11.61 17.53
N PHE A 398 -9.99 10.70 17.79
CA PHE A 398 -11.40 11.03 17.98
C PHE A 398 -11.93 10.71 19.40
N ASN A 399 -11.07 10.26 20.30
CA ASN A 399 -11.41 10.00 21.69
C ASN A 399 -10.77 11.06 22.60
N ASP A 400 -11.55 11.65 23.50
CA ASP A 400 -11.07 12.66 24.45
C ASP A 400 -10.05 12.11 25.47
N LYS A 401 -10.04 10.79 25.69
CA LYS A 401 -9.11 10.09 26.59
C LYS A 401 -8.49 8.87 25.90
N PRO A 402 -7.48 9.05 25.05
CA PRO A 402 -6.80 7.93 24.40
C PRO A 402 -6.21 6.98 25.46
N GLN A 403 -6.38 5.67 25.26
CA GLN A 403 -5.96 4.63 26.22
C GLN A 403 -4.86 3.70 25.67
N ARG A 404 -4.39 3.94 24.45
CA ARG A 404 -3.38 3.11 23.80
C ARG A 404 -2.10 3.08 24.65
N LEU A 405 -1.63 1.89 24.97
CA LEU A 405 -0.34 1.70 25.63
C LEU A 405 0.77 1.76 24.58
N VAL A 406 1.82 2.52 24.88
CA VAL A 406 3.00 2.67 24.03
C VAL A 406 4.21 2.07 24.76
N ILE A 407 4.94 1.17 24.09
CA ILE A 407 6.14 0.56 24.66
C ILE A 407 7.24 1.63 24.79
N GLY A 408 7.85 1.69 25.96
CA GLY A 408 8.83 2.72 26.34
C GLY A 408 8.23 3.88 27.12
N GLU A 409 6.90 4.05 27.12
CA GLU A 409 6.22 5.09 27.89
C GLU A 409 5.87 4.63 29.31
N THR A 410 5.75 5.60 30.21
CA THR A 410 5.46 5.38 31.64
C THR A 410 4.05 5.82 31.98
N TYR A 411 3.30 4.91 32.61
CA TYR A 411 1.90 5.14 32.99
C TYR A 411 1.68 4.85 34.47
N PHE A 412 0.66 5.46 35.04
CA PHE A 412 0.15 5.13 36.37
C PHE A 412 -0.98 4.11 36.24
N PHE A 413 -0.81 2.94 36.83
CA PHE A 413 -1.76 1.84 36.81
C PHE A 413 -2.49 1.79 38.15
N GLU A 414 -3.73 2.29 38.17
CA GLU A 414 -4.54 2.46 39.39
C GLU A 414 -4.95 1.12 40.02
N ASP A 415 -5.14 0.06 39.22
CA ASP A 415 -5.70 -1.22 39.66
C ASP A 415 -4.68 -2.18 40.31
N ILE A 416 -3.52 -1.70 40.78
CA ILE A 416 -2.43 -2.53 41.33
C ILE A 416 -2.08 -2.11 42.75
N GLY A 417 -2.31 -3.01 43.71
CA GLY A 417 -2.08 -2.75 45.14
C GLY A 417 -3.07 -1.72 45.71
N GLU A 418 -2.80 -1.21 46.91
CA GLU A 418 -3.69 -0.23 47.56
C GLU A 418 -3.54 1.20 46.99
N ASN A 419 -2.43 1.50 46.30
CA ASN A 419 -2.05 2.86 45.90
C ASN A 419 -1.78 3.02 44.39
N GLY A 420 -2.01 2.00 43.58
CA GLY A 420 -1.56 1.99 42.18
C GLY A 420 -0.04 1.91 42.04
N VAL A 421 0.42 1.75 40.80
CA VAL A 421 1.85 1.60 40.48
C VAL A 421 2.21 2.43 39.25
N LEU A 422 3.28 3.21 39.35
CA LEU A 422 3.92 3.84 38.19
C LEU A 422 4.88 2.83 37.54
N GLY A 423 4.77 2.64 36.22
CA GLY A 423 5.64 1.70 35.51
C GLY A 423 5.81 2.02 34.03
N THR A 424 7.00 1.75 33.52
CA THR A 424 7.34 1.84 32.10
C THR A 424 6.96 0.55 31.39
N VAL A 425 6.19 0.64 30.30
CA VAL A 425 5.81 -0.52 29.50
C VAL A 425 7.03 -1.03 28.73
N THR A 426 7.43 -2.29 28.94
CA THR A 426 8.60 -2.89 28.29
C THR A 426 8.24 -3.82 27.15
N THR A 427 7.06 -4.45 27.20
CA THR A 427 6.50 -5.22 26.09
C THR A 427 4.98 -5.30 26.23
N ALA A 428 4.29 -5.49 25.11
CA ALA A 428 2.85 -5.69 25.07
C ALA A 428 2.46 -6.63 23.92
N THR A 429 1.36 -7.35 24.11
CA THR A 429 0.71 -8.22 23.11
C THR A 429 -0.80 -8.26 23.35
N VAL A 430 -1.57 -8.71 22.36
CA VAL A 430 -3.03 -8.79 22.45
C VAL A 430 -3.49 -10.25 22.37
N SER A 431 -4.35 -10.64 23.31
CA SER A 431 -5.19 -11.82 23.22
C SER A 431 -6.45 -11.44 22.43
N GLU A 432 -6.50 -11.80 21.15
CA GLU A 432 -7.62 -11.40 20.27
C GLU A 432 -8.96 -12.04 20.66
N SER A 433 -8.92 -13.27 21.19
CA SER A 433 -10.11 -13.99 21.66
C SER A 433 -10.72 -13.33 22.88
N GLU A 434 -9.88 -12.77 23.76
CA GLU A 434 -10.32 -12.12 25.00
C GLU A 434 -10.48 -10.61 24.84
N LYS A 435 -9.95 -10.04 23.75
CA LYS A 435 -9.84 -8.58 23.53
C LYS A 435 -9.12 -7.87 24.67
N THR A 436 -8.02 -8.48 25.11
CA THR A 436 -7.24 -8.05 26.29
C THR A 436 -5.79 -7.82 25.89
N ILE A 437 -5.22 -6.70 26.33
CA ILE A 437 -3.78 -6.43 26.26
C ILE A 437 -3.11 -7.10 27.45
N TYR A 438 -2.05 -7.85 27.17
CA TYR A 438 -1.08 -8.31 28.16
C TYR A 438 0.17 -7.46 28.01
N CYS A 439 0.56 -6.75 29.06
CA CYS A 439 1.77 -5.92 29.06
C CYS A 439 2.69 -6.26 30.23
N ALA A 440 4.00 -6.20 29.99
CA ALA A 440 4.98 -6.21 31.06
C ALA A 440 5.40 -4.77 31.35
N ILE A 441 5.51 -4.43 32.64
CA ILE A 441 6.01 -3.14 33.09
C ILE A 441 7.24 -3.32 33.97
N THR A 442 8.10 -2.31 33.98
CA THR A 442 9.16 -2.14 34.98
C THR A 442 8.82 -0.92 35.83
N THR A 443 8.70 -1.11 37.13
CA THR A 443 8.42 -0.05 38.10
C THR A 443 9.69 0.76 38.43
N GLU A 444 9.53 1.92 39.06
CA GLU A 444 10.67 2.75 39.48
C GLU A 444 11.63 2.02 40.44
N ASP A 445 11.13 1.09 41.27
CA ASP A 445 11.94 0.24 42.15
C ASP A 445 12.56 -0.98 41.43
N GLY A 446 12.45 -1.04 40.10
CA GLY A 446 13.08 -2.04 39.25
C GLY A 446 12.38 -3.40 39.21
N LYS A 447 11.16 -3.51 39.78
CA LYS A 447 10.37 -4.75 39.72
C LYS A 447 9.69 -4.88 38.38
N ASN A 448 9.71 -6.09 37.83
CA ASN A 448 8.98 -6.44 36.62
C ASN A 448 7.65 -7.10 36.97
N GLN A 449 6.56 -6.61 36.39
CA GLN A 449 5.20 -7.13 36.62
C GLN A 449 4.49 -7.33 35.28
N ILE A 450 3.63 -8.34 35.20
CA ILE A 450 2.76 -8.55 34.03
C ILE A 450 1.35 -8.13 34.42
N LEU A 451 0.73 -7.32 33.58
CA LEU A 451 -0.58 -6.74 33.77
C LEU A 451 -1.47 -7.08 32.57
N THR A 452 -2.78 -7.01 32.81
CA THR A 452 -3.78 -7.20 31.78
C THR A 452 -4.75 -6.04 31.78
N ARG A 453 -5.16 -5.57 30.60
CA ARG A 453 -6.16 -4.52 30.43
C ARG A 453 -7.15 -4.89 29.31
N PRO A 454 -8.46 -4.82 29.53
CA PRO A 454 -9.43 -4.98 28.45
C PRO A 454 -9.31 -3.82 27.44
N MET A 455 -9.48 -4.14 26.15
CA MET A 455 -9.46 -3.14 25.09
C MET A 455 -10.85 -2.57 24.85
N SER A 456 -10.92 -1.27 24.56
CA SER A 456 -12.11 -0.70 23.96
C SER A 456 -12.35 -1.27 22.54
N ARG A 457 -13.57 -1.11 22.03
CA ARG A 457 -13.91 -1.54 20.66
C ARG A 457 -13.02 -0.86 19.62
N ASP A 458 -12.79 0.44 19.77
CA ASP A 458 -12.04 1.24 18.79
C ASP A 458 -10.54 0.91 18.83
N GLU A 459 -9.96 0.74 20.03
CA GLU A 459 -8.57 0.26 20.16
C GLU A 459 -8.39 -1.12 19.52
N PHE A 460 -9.36 -2.02 19.68
CA PHE A 460 -9.27 -3.35 19.10
C PHE A 460 -9.35 -3.31 17.56
N ILE A 461 -10.18 -2.42 16.99
CA ILE A 461 -10.22 -2.19 15.55
C ILE A 461 -8.88 -1.64 15.04
N ASP A 462 -8.30 -0.67 15.76
CA ASP A 462 -7.01 -0.08 15.40
C ASP A 462 -5.87 -1.10 15.48
N TYR A 463 -5.84 -1.94 16.52
CA TYR A 463 -4.91 -3.07 16.62
C TYR A 463 -5.10 -4.06 15.46
N LYS A 464 -6.34 -4.42 15.12
CA LYS A 464 -6.62 -5.33 14.01
C LYS A 464 -6.14 -4.81 12.66
N ASN A 465 -6.21 -3.49 12.46
CA ASN A 465 -5.75 -2.83 11.24
C ASN A 465 -4.23 -2.61 11.20
N HIS A 466 -3.60 -2.48 12.38
CA HIS A 466 -2.19 -2.08 12.53
C HIS A 466 -1.42 -2.93 13.57
N PRO A 467 -1.47 -4.27 13.52
CA PRO A 467 -1.01 -5.10 14.64
C PRO A 467 0.51 -5.02 14.84
N GLU A 468 1.30 -4.77 13.79
CA GLU A 468 2.76 -4.65 13.91
C GLU A 468 3.21 -3.36 14.61
N ALA A 469 2.42 -2.29 14.57
CA ALA A 469 2.86 -0.96 15.01
C ALA A 469 1.97 -0.38 16.12
N PHE A 470 0.91 -1.08 16.51
CA PHE A 470 -0.08 -0.60 17.47
C PHE A 470 0.54 -0.08 18.77
N PHE A 471 1.51 -0.81 19.34
CA PHE A 471 2.16 -0.44 20.61
C PHE A 471 3.30 0.59 20.48
N GLY A 472 3.32 1.34 19.37
CA GLY A 472 4.27 2.43 19.12
C GLY A 472 5.69 1.96 18.82
N ILE A 473 5.95 0.67 18.66
CA ILE A 473 7.18 0.16 18.04
C ILE A 473 6.82 -0.89 17.01
N VAL A 474 7.68 -1.10 16.01
CA VAL A 474 7.45 -2.15 15.00
C VAL A 474 7.80 -3.51 15.60
N GLN A 475 6.78 -4.26 15.98
CA GLN A 475 6.88 -5.62 16.46
C GLN A 475 6.66 -6.62 15.32
N GLN A 476 7.26 -7.81 15.46
CA GLN A 476 6.82 -8.94 14.66
C GLN A 476 5.44 -9.35 15.15
N SER A 477 4.40 -8.99 14.40
CA SER A 477 3.04 -9.43 14.70
C SER A 477 2.98 -10.96 14.70
N PRO A 478 2.17 -11.59 15.58
CA PRO A 478 1.84 -13.00 15.47
C PRO A 478 1.09 -13.23 14.15
N ARG A 479 1.83 -13.38 13.05
CA ARG A 479 1.29 -13.70 11.74
C ARG A 479 0.70 -15.11 11.82
N LYS A 480 -0.62 -15.22 11.71
CA LYS A 480 -1.26 -16.49 11.39
C LYS A 480 -0.87 -16.82 9.96
N THR A 481 0.01 -17.81 9.78
CA THR A 481 0.41 -18.28 8.46
C THR A 481 -0.66 -19.24 7.96
N GLU A 482 -1.38 -18.88 6.91
CA GLU A 482 -2.48 -19.67 6.37
C GLU A 482 -2.01 -20.71 5.35
N ASP A 483 -0.83 -20.49 4.76
CA ASP A 483 -0.22 -21.41 3.81
C ASP A 483 1.30 -21.63 4.03
N PRO A 484 1.90 -22.66 3.39
CA PRO A 484 3.32 -22.96 3.55
C PRO A 484 4.28 -21.87 3.03
N TYR A 485 3.86 -21.06 2.05
CA TYR A 485 4.65 -19.96 1.54
C TYR A 485 4.68 -18.78 2.51
N GLU A 486 3.55 -18.46 3.17
CA GLU A 486 3.54 -17.48 4.25
C GLU A 486 4.41 -17.91 5.43
N LEU A 487 4.38 -19.20 5.79
CA LEU A 487 5.27 -19.75 6.81
C LEU A 487 6.75 -19.66 6.40
N PHE A 488 7.04 -19.86 5.11
CA PHE A 488 8.37 -19.66 4.56
C PHE A 488 8.83 -18.20 4.69
N GLU A 489 7.99 -17.23 4.34
CA GLU A 489 8.32 -15.81 4.48
C GLU A 489 8.51 -15.42 5.95
N PHE A 490 7.70 -15.97 6.87
CA PHE A 490 7.88 -15.81 8.31
C PHE A 490 9.26 -16.31 8.79
N PHE A 491 9.65 -17.53 8.41
CA PHE A 491 10.98 -18.03 8.74
C PHE A 491 12.08 -17.21 8.08
N LEU A 492 11.89 -16.78 6.83
CA LEU A 492 12.87 -15.97 6.13
C LEU A 492 13.11 -14.65 6.87
N ASP A 493 12.07 -13.96 7.29
CA ASP A 493 12.18 -12.71 8.05
C ASP A 493 12.84 -12.93 9.42
N SER A 494 12.55 -14.06 10.08
CA SER A 494 13.15 -14.43 11.37
C SER A 494 14.64 -14.78 11.28
N TYR A 495 15.05 -15.50 10.23
CA TYR A 495 16.41 -16.03 10.11
C TYR A 495 17.32 -15.24 9.16
N ARG A 496 16.82 -14.21 8.44
CA ARG A 496 17.58 -13.43 7.44
C ARG A 496 18.96 -12.97 7.94
N ASN A 497 19.02 -12.53 9.19
CA ASN A 497 20.23 -11.98 9.80
C ASN A 497 21.00 -12.99 10.68
N THR A 498 20.56 -14.25 10.76
CA THR A 498 21.24 -15.29 11.56
C THR A 498 22.56 -15.67 10.91
N PRO A 499 23.72 -15.59 11.62
CA PRO A 499 25.03 -15.90 11.04
C PRO A 499 25.12 -17.28 10.37
N LYS A 500 25.92 -17.38 9.31
CA LYS A 500 26.10 -18.61 8.52
C LYS A 500 26.49 -19.81 9.38
N GLU A 501 27.42 -19.61 10.32
CA GLU A 501 27.92 -20.65 11.23
C GLU A 501 26.78 -21.19 12.08
N ARG A 502 25.92 -20.31 12.58
CA ARG A 502 24.76 -20.68 13.40
C ARG A 502 23.73 -21.45 12.58
N LEU A 503 23.48 -21.05 11.33
CA LEU A 503 22.59 -21.80 10.43
C LEU A 503 23.14 -23.21 10.16
N LEU A 504 24.45 -23.34 9.93
CA LEU A 504 25.11 -24.64 9.72
C LEU A 504 25.02 -25.55 10.96
N GLU A 505 25.10 -24.98 12.17
CA GLU A 505 24.86 -25.73 13.41
C GLU A 505 23.42 -26.24 13.51
N LEU A 506 22.44 -25.41 13.14
CA LEU A 506 21.02 -25.77 13.16
C LEU A 506 20.69 -26.90 12.17
N ILE A 507 21.45 -27.02 11.07
CA ILE A 507 21.28 -28.06 10.05
C ILE A 507 22.37 -29.12 10.02
N LYS A 508 23.17 -29.26 11.07
CA LYS A 508 24.33 -30.17 11.11
C LYS A 508 24.02 -31.64 10.77
N GLY A 509 22.77 -32.07 10.97
CA GLY A 509 22.30 -33.43 10.67
C GLY A 509 21.87 -33.64 9.21
N ALA A 510 21.98 -32.63 8.36
CA ALA A 510 21.59 -32.72 6.96
C ALA A 510 22.55 -33.65 6.17
N PRO A 511 22.02 -34.56 5.33
CA PRO A 511 22.84 -35.50 4.56
C PRO A 511 23.74 -34.81 3.52
N ASP A 512 23.39 -33.59 3.11
CA ASP A 512 24.07 -32.77 2.12
C ASP A 512 24.83 -31.58 2.73
N ILE A 513 25.23 -31.67 4.01
CA ILE A 513 25.88 -30.59 4.77
C ILE A 513 27.10 -29.99 4.05
N ASP A 514 27.87 -30.79 3.32
CA ASP A 514 29.05 -30.33 2.56
C ASP A 514 28.67 -29.41 1.40
N SER A 515 27.49 -29.60 0.80
CA SER A 515 26.92 -28.70 -0.21
C SER A 515 26.47 -27.39 0.43
N LEU A 516 25.75 -27.48 1.55
CA LEU A 516 25.23 -26.33 2.31
C LEU A 516 26.35 -25.39 2.78
N ARG A 517 27.49 -25.95 3.20
CA ARG A 517 28.69 -25.18 3.59
C ARG A 517 29.21 -24.27 2.47
N LYS A 518 29.03 -24.66 1.21
CA LYS A 518 29.51 -23.92 0.03
C LYS A 518 28.56 -22.81 -0.40
N MET A 519 27.32 -22.78 0.10
CA MET A 519 26.34 -21.75 -0.27
C MET A 519 26.73 -20.37 0.27
N GLN A 520 26.31 -19.32 -0.44
CA GLN A 520 26.34 -17.96 0.09
C GLN A 520 25.35 -17.84 1.25
N HIS A 521 25.59 -16.88 2.15
CA HIS A 521 24.77 -16.70 3.36
C HIS A 521 23.27 -16.71 3.09
N PHE A 522 22.82 -15.88 2.14
CA PHE A 522 21.38 -15.74 1.88
C PHE A 522 20.77 -16.98 1.20
N ASP A 523 21.51 -17.66 0.34
CA ASP A 523 21.05 -18.93 -0.24
C ASP A 523 20.93 -20.03 0.83
N LEU A 524 21.85 -20.03 1.81
CA LEU A 524 21.76 -20.92 2.98
C LEU A 524 20.54 -20.60 3.84
N VAL A 525 20.24 -19.31 4.08
CA VAL A 525 19.02 -18.89 4.79
C VAL A 525 17.78 -19.41 4.05
N ILE A 526 17.68 -19.17 2.75
CA ILE A 526 16.54 -19.60 1.93
C ILE A 526 16.35 -21.13 2.02
N GLU A 527 17.44 -21.89 1.85
CA GLU A 527 17.41 -23.35 1.92
C GLU A 527 17.04 -23.85 3.32
N TYR A 528 17.57 -23.21 4.37
CA TYR A 528 17.19 -23.49 5.76
C TYR A 528 15.70 -23.26 5.99
N CYS A 529 15.15 -22.12 5.55
CA CYS A 529 13.75 -21.78 5.75
C CYS A 529 12.80 -22.75 5.05
N GLU A 530 13.11 -23.20 3.82
CA GLU A 530 12.30 -24.24 3.16
C GLU A 530 12.32 -25.55 3.94
N ARG A 531 13.48 -25.96 4.48
CA ARG A 531 13.58 -27.16 5.32
C ARG A 531 12.81 -27.01 6.63
N SER A 532 12.81 -25.84 7.23
CA SER A 532 12.00 -25.53 8.41
C SER A 532 10.50 -25.62 8.12
N VAL A 533 10.04 -25.11 6.97
CA VAL A 533 8.64 -25.31 6.54
C VAL A 533 8.36 -26.77 6.32
N ALA A 534 9.22 -27.48 5.60
CA ALA A 534 9.05 -28.92 5.37
C ALA A 534 8.96 -29.66 6.70
N ALA A 535 9.81 -29.38 7.69
CA ALA A 535 9.76 -29.99 9.01
C ALA A 535 8.47 -29.65 9.78
N ALA A 536 8.00 -28.39 9.72
CA ALA A 536 6.76 -27.95 10.36
C ALA A 536 5.50 -28.57 9.71
N VAL A 537 5.53 -28.81 8.39
CA VAL A 537 4.41 -29.36 7.62
C VAL A 537 4.47 -30.90 7.52
N ASN A 538 5.64 -31.54 7.67
CA ASN A 538 5.88 -32.99 7.55
C ASN A 538 5.33 -33.87 8.69
N ASN A 539 4.23 -33.46 9.32
CA ASN A 539 3.20 -34.44 9.66
C ASN A 539 2.38 -34.89 8.43
N LYS A 540 2.71 -34.43 7.20
CA LYS A 540 2.24 -34.99 5.91
C LYS A 540 3.36 -34.91 4.85
N GLN A 541 3.69 -36.05 4.23
CA GLN A 541 4.83 -36.31 3.35
C GLN A 541 5.05 -35.33 2.18
N GLY A 542 6.32 -35.02 1.89
CA GLY A 542 6.87 -34.80 0.55
C GLY A 542 6.36 -33.55 -0.19
N THR A 543 6.71 -32.36 0.29
CA THR A 543 6.15 -31.11 -0.20
C THR A 543 6.83 -30.57 -1.47
N GLN A 544 6.44 -31.13 -2.63
CA GLN A 544 6.25 -30.26 -3.80
C GLN A 544 5.00 -29.44 -3.54
N PHE A 545 5.16 -28.14 -3.31
CA PHE A 545 4.01 -27.27 -3.09
C PHE A 545 3.32 -27.04 -4.44
N HIS A 546 2.05 -27.44 -4.51
CA HIS A 546 1.20 -27.04 -5.61
C HIS A 546 1.00 -25.53 -5.47
N CYS A 547 1.58 -24.75 -6.38
CA CYS A 547 0.97 -23.46 -6.70
C CYS A 547 -0.33 -23.82 -7.42
N ALA A 548 -1.37 -24.13 -6.65
CA ALA A 548 -2.71 -24.34 -7.18
C ALA A 548 -3.14 -22.99 -7.72
N THR A 549 -2.78 -22.74 -8.98
CA THR A 549 -3.19 -21.58 -9.76
C THR A 549 -3.28 -20.32 -8.90
N ILE A 550 -2.18 -19.81 -8.36
CA ILE A 550 -2.12 -18.38 -8.07
C ILE A 550 -1.98 -17.67 -9.43
N ARG A 551 -3.00 -17.81 -10.28
CA ARG A 551 -3.54 -16.64 -10.96
C ARG A 551 -3.89 -15.76 -9.77
N TYR A 552 -3.22 -14.62 -9.60
CA TYR A 552 -3.42 -13.72 -8.46
C TYR A 552 -4.84 -13.14 -8.46
N CYS A 553 -5.86 -13.99 -8.37
CA CYS A 553 -7.26 -13.69 -8.21
C CYS A 553 -7.47 -13.46 -6.73
N PHE A 554 -7.22 -12.23 -6.29
CA PHE A 554 -7.60 -11.83 -4.95
C PHE A 554 -9.01 -11.28 -5.00
N LEU A 555 -9.88 -11.86 -4.18
CA LEU A 555 -11.21 -11.34 -3.89
C LEU A 555 -11.12 -10.64 -2.56
N TYR A 556 -11.60 -9.41 -2.52
CA TYR A 556 -11.71 -8.65 -1.29
C TYR A 556 -13.20 -8.43 -1.02
N PRO A 557 -13.66 -8.70 0.21
CA PRO A 557 -15.05 -8.50 0.61
C PRO A 557 -15.52 -7.07 0.36
#